data_AF-A0A7Z1QJ52-F1
#
_entry.id   AF-A0A7Z1QJ52-F1
#
_cell.length_a   1.000
_cell.length_b   1.000
_cell.length_c   1.000
_cell.angle_alpha   90.00
_cell.angle_beta   90.00
_cell.angle_gamma   90.00
#
_symmetry.space_group_name_H-M   'P 1'
#
loop_
_entity.id
_entity.type
_entity.pdbx_description
1 polymer ?
#
loop_
_entity_poly.entity_id
_entity_poly.type
_entity_poly.pdbx_seq_one_letter_code
_entity_poly.pdbx_strand_id
1 'polypeptide(L)' 'ECERLQGFPVGYTDVPWRSSSPRHRYKALGNSMPVPVMRWIGERIQKALKGV' A
#
# COMPACT_ATOMS: atom_id res chain seq x y z
N GLU A 1 7.96 0.00 -10.68
CA GLU A 1 8.40 1.37 -10.31
C GLU A 1 7.42 2.04 -9.35
N CYS A 2 6.12 2.14 -9.69
CA CYS A 2 5.09 2.76 -8.85
C CYS A 2 4.91 2.15 -7.45
N GLU A 3 5.11 0.84 -7.27
CA GLU A 3 5.11 0.17 -5.95
C GLU A 3 6.14 0.80 -5.01
N ARG A 4 7.38 0.93 -5.48
CA ARG A 4 8.48 1.50 -4.69
C ARG A 4 8.23 2.97 -4.35
N LEU A 5 7.64 3.74 -5.26
CA LEU A 5 7.26 5.14 -5.01
C LEU A 5 6.26 5.27 -3.86
N GLN A 6 5.35 4.32 -3.71
CA GLN A 6 4.39 4.28 -2.61
C GLN A 6 4.93 3.53 -1.38
N GLY A 7 6.12 2.96 -1.44
CA GLY A 7 6.73 2.18 -0.34
C GLY A 7 6.23 0.73 -0.23
N PHE A 8 5.59 0.19 -1.28
CA PHE A 8 5.26 -1.24 -1.34
C PHE A 8 6.50 -2.09 -1.64
N PRO A 9 6.54 -3.34 -1.14
CA PRO A 9 7.49 -4.34 -1.59
C PRO A 9 7.43 -4.57 -3.10
N VAL A 10 8.55 -5.03 -3.67
CA VAL A 10 8.61 -5.39 -5.09
C VAL A 10 7.68 -6.56 -5.36
N GLY A 11 6.79 -6.42 -6.33
CA GLY A 11 5.83 -7.46 -6.70
C GLY A 11 4.64 -7.57 -5.76
N TYR A 12 4.42 -6.58 -4.88
CA TYR A 12 3.27 -6.56 -3.98
C TYR A 12 1.92 -6.61 -4.72
N THR A 13 1.85 -6.04 -5.93
CA THR A 13 0.65 -6.07 -6.77
C THR A 13 0.67 -7.14 -7.86
N ASP A 14 1.66 -8.06 -7.84
CA ASP A 14 1.75 -9.19 -8.77
C ASP A 14 0.81 -10.33 -8.35
N VAL A 15 -0.49 -10.05 -8.44
CA VAL A 15 -1.53 -11.02 -8.14
C VAL A 15 -1.65 -12.02 -9.30
N PRO A 16 -1.55 -13.35 -9.05
CA PRO A 16 -1.66 -14.36 -10.10
C PRO A 16 -3.13 -14.52 -10.52
N TRP A 17 -3.59 -13.65 -11.44
CA TRP A 17 -4.93 -13.71 -12.03
C TRP A 17 -4.87 -14.02 -13.53
N ARG A 18 -5.93 -14.65 -14.05
CA ARG A 18 -6.08 -15.14 -15.44
C ARG A 18 -5.94 -14.04 -16.52
N SER A 19 -5.89 -12.78 -16.11
CA SER A 19 -5.69 -11.58 -16.93
C SER A 19 -4.99 -10.48 -16.14
N SER A 20 -3.77 -10.73 -15.65
CA SER A 20 -2.93 -9.72 -15.00
C SER A 20 -2.49 -8.65 -16.01
N SER A 21 -3.42 -7.75 -16.36
CA SER A 21 -3.13 -6.57 -17.15
C SER A 21 -2.37 -5.57 -16.27
N PRO A 22 -1.30 -4.93 -16.78
CA PRO A 22 -0.64 -3.82 -16.08
C PRO A 22 -1.61 -2.73 -15.61
N ARG A 23 -2.72 -2.54 -16.33
CA ARG A 23 -3.78 -1.58 -15.97
C ARG A 23 -4.39 -1.85 -14.60
N HIS A 24 -4.59 -3.11 -14.22
CA HIS A 24 -5.14 -3.46 -12.91
C HIS A 24 -4.15 -3.12 -11.79
N ARG A 25 -2.86 -3.35 -12.01
CA ARG A 25 -1.80 -2.96 -11.07
C ARG A 25 -1.74 -1.46 -10.89
N TYR A 26 -1.74 -0.69 -11.98
CA TYR A 26 -1.75 0.78 -11.90
C TYR A 26 -3.00 1.32 -11.20
N LYS A 27 -4.18 0.76 -11.46
CA LYS A 27 -5.42 1.16 -10.77
C LYS A 27 -5.37 0.83 -9.28
N ALA A 28 -4.91 -0.36 -8.92
CA ALA A 28 -4.78 -0.77 -7.53
C ALA A 28 -3.80 0.13 -6.76
N LEU A 29 -2.64 0.43 -7.36
CA LEU A 29 -1.68 1.38 -6.80
C LEU A 29 -2.24 2.79 -6.72
N GLY A 30 -2.86 3.30 -7.79
CA GLY A 30 -3.43 4.66 -7.81
C GLY A 30 -4.56 4.88 -6.80
N ASN A 31 -5.32 3.84 -6.47
CA ASN A 31 -6.36 3.88 -5.43
C ASN A 31 -5.83 3.61 -4.02
N SER A 32 -4.55 3.27 -3.88
CA SER A 32 -3.93 2.99 -2.59
C SER A 32 -3.35 4.24 -1.94
N MET A 33 -2.71 4.04 -0.79
CA MET A 33 -2.06 5.09 -0.02
C MET A 33 -0.59 4.75 0.21
N PRO A 34 0.33 5.75 0.22
CA PRO A 34 1.74 5.51 0.52
C PRO A 34 1.94 4.83 1.88
N VAL A 35 2.58 3.66 1.87
CA VAL A 35 2.91 2.83 3.02
C VAL A 35 3.57 3.62 4.17
N PRO A 36 4.59 4.48 3.95
CA PRO A 36 5.22 5.21 5.06
C PRO A 36 4.26 6.18 5.77
N VAL A 37 3.31 6.78 5.04
CA VAL A 37 2.31 7.69 5.61
C VAL A 37 1.31 6.92 6.47
N MET A 38 0.77 5.82 5.94
CA MET A 38 -0.19 4.99 6.67
C MET A 38 0.43 4.39 7.93
N ARG A 39 1.71 3.99 7.89
CA ARG A 39 2.45 3.53 9.08
C ARG A 39 2.51 4.61 10.16
N TRP A 40 2.88 5.84 9.79
CA TRP A 40 2.97 6.96 10.73
C TRP A 40 1.63 7.30 11.40
N ILE A 41 0.53 7.27 10.63
CA ILE A 41 -0.83 7.46 11.15
C ILE A 41 -1.18 6.33 12.13
N GLY A 42 -0.95 5.07 11.74
CA GLY A 42 -1.23 3.90 12.56
C GLY A 42 -0.51 3.90 13.90
N GLU A 43 0.77 4.27 13.93
CA GLU A 43 1.56 4.40 15.16
C GLU A 43 0.95 5.43 16.14
N ARG A 44 0.38 6.53 15.63
CA ARG A 44 -0.29 7.54 16.46
C ARG A 44 -1.63 7.07 16.99
N ILE A 45 -2.42 6.41 16.14
CA ILE A 45 -3.68 5.79 16.58
C ILE A 45 -3.39 4.80 17.70
N GLN A 46 -2.39 3.93 17.52
CA GLN A 46 -1.99 2.98 18.57
C GLN A 46 -1.54 3.67 19.86
N LYS A 47 -0.77 4.75 19.78
CA LYS A 47 -0.37 5.53 20.97
C LYS A 47 -1.57 6.15 21.70
N ALA A 48 -2.53 6.68 20.94
CA ALA A 48 -3.76 7.25 21.52
C ALA A 48 -4.64 6.17 22.18
N LEU A 49 -4.75 4.99 21.55
CA LEU A 49 -5.56 3.89 22.08
C LEU A 49 -4.92 3.17 23.26
N LYS A 50 -3.59 3.12 23.35
CA LYS A 50 -2.84 2.54 24.49
C LYS A 50 -2.82 3.44 25.74
N GLY A 51 -3.42 4.63 25.67
CA GLY A 51 -3.52 5.60 26.76
C GLY A 51 -4.83 5.54 27.55
N VAL A 52 -5.39 4.34 27.75
CA VAL A 52 -6.49 4.03 28.69
C VAL A 52 -6.04 2.91 29.62
#